data_AF-A0A518D962-F1
#
_entry.id   AF-A0A518D962-F1
#
_cell.length_a   1.000
_cell.length_b   1.000
_cell.length_c   1.000
_cell.angle_alpha   90.00
_cell.angle_beta   90.00
_cell.angle_gamma   90.00
#
_symmetry.space_group_name_H-M   'P 1'
#
loop_
_entity.id
_entity.type
_entity.pdbx_description
1 polymer ?
#
loop_
_entity_poly.entity_id
_entity_poly.type
_entity_poly.pdbx_seq_one_letter_code
_entity_poly.pdbx_strand_id
1 'polypeptide(L)'
;MQRFATQADPAAGNGRPRGRPSGPNRAHLLRSLTQLAKLQGELIQADFGEARQRAGRSLVVFAVCGVIGVAAVHMLMLGLAELLTEATSLSRMASLFIVAAVGLTAALAAGAAAWSRVRGASQLLRRTKRELKRNLRAAEDSISQLFEGDQ
;
A
#
# COMPACT_ATOMS: atom_id res chain seq x y z
N MET A 1 -77.81 -22.99 0.61
CA MET A 1 -77.91 -21.57 0.21
C MET A 1 -76.49 -21.02 0.13
N GLN A 2 -75.91 -20.51 -0.96
CA GLN A 2 -76.30 -20.26 -2.35
C GLN A 2 -75.01 -20.45 -3.21
N ARG A 3 -75.18 -20.98 -4.43
CA ARG A 3 -74.19 -20.99 -5.53
C ARG A 3 -74.38 -19.75 -6.43
N PHE A 4 -73.46 -19.59 -7.38
CA PHE A 4 -73.46 -18.72 -8.58
C PHE A 4 -72.86 -17.32 -8.39
N ALA A 5 -72.05 -16.74 -9.27
CA ALA A 5 -71.50 -17.16 -10.56
C ALA A 5 -70.26 -16.33 -10.92
N THR A 6 -69.43 -16.91 -11.78
CA THR A 6 -68.42 -16.34 -12.67
C THR A 6 -68.80 -15.00 -13.31
N GLN A 7 -67.86 -14.05 -13.37
CA GLN A 7 -67.76 -13.15 -14.52
C GLN A 7 -66.27 -12.89 -14.84
N ALA A 8 -65.82 -13.48 -15.93
CA ALA A 8 -64.70 -12.99 -16.71
C ALA A 8 -65.21 -11.83 -17.59
N ASP A 9 -64.38 -10.81 -17.81
CA ASP A 9 -63.64 -10.55 -19.06
C ASP A 9 -63.40 -9.02 -19.25
N PRO A 10 -62.74 -8.52 -20.32
CA PRO A 10 -61.40 -7.92 -20.26
C PRO A 10 -61.38 -6.48 -20.81
N ALA A 11 -60.17 -5.95 -21.00
CA ALA A 11 -59.86 -4.64 -21.62
C ALA A 11 -60.08 -3.43 -20.67
N ALA A 12 -59.28 -2.37 -20.66
CA ALA A 12 -58.35 -1.88 -21.65
C ALA A 12 -57.32 -0.95 -20.98
N GLY A 13 -56.12 -0.91 -21.54
CA GLY A 13 -55.40 0.36 -21.71
C GLY A 13 -54.70 0.95 -20.49
N ASN A 14 -53.46 0.54 -20.26
CA ASN A 14 -52.38 1.51 -20.43
C ASN A 14 -51.06 0.79 -20.73
N GLY A 15 -50.97 0.26 -21.95
CA GLY A 15 -49.69 -0.06 -22.56
C GLY A 15 -48.91 1.21 -22.80
N ARG A 16 -48.28 1.76 -21.75
CA ARG A 16 -47.13 2.64 -21.97
C ARG A 16 -46.12 1.79 -22.72
N PRO A 17 -45.65 2.22 -23.91
CA PRO A 17 -44.52 1.54 -24.53
C PRO A 17 -43.41 1.56 -23.48
N ARG A 18 -43.06 0.36 -22.98
CA ARG A 18 -41.79 0.16 -22.28
C ARG A 18 -40.76 0.60 -23.29
N GLY A 19 -40.29 1.84 -23.15
CA GLY A 19 -39.18 2.36 -23.93
C GLY A 19 -38.12 1.28 -23.88
N ARG A 20 -37.75 0.79 -25.08
CA ARG A 20 -36.64 -0.14 -25.26
C ARG A 20 -35.54 0.27 -24.30
N PRO A 21 -34.90 -0.66 -23.54
CA PRO A 21 -33.66 -0.31 -22.87
C PRO A 21 -32.76 0.26 -23.96
N SER A 22 -32.54 1.56 -23.91
CA SER A 22 -31.63 2.22 -24.83
C SER A 22 -30.32 1.49 -24.59
N GLY A 23 -29.78 0.86 -25.63
CA GLY A 23 -28.57 0.04 -25.53
C GLY A 23 -27.50 0.80 -24.75
N PRO A 24 -26.62 0.09 -24.01
CA PRO A 24 -25.64 0.70 -23.12
C PRO A 24 -24.95 1.85 -23.82
N ASN A 25 -25.28 3.09 -23.43
CA ASN A 25 -24.74 4.28 -24.07
C ASN A 25 -23.25 4.31 -23.73
N ARG A 26 -22.41 3.89 -24.67
CA ARG A 26 -20.97 3.64 -24.49
C ARG A 26 -20.25 4.85 -23.91
N ALA A 27 -20.69 6.06 -24.28
CA ALA A 27 -20.18 7.31 -23.76
C ALA A 27 -20.48 7.51 -22.26
N HIS A 28 -21.60 6.97 -21.76
CA HIS A 28 -21.98 7.02 -20.34
C HIS A 28 -21.15 6.03 -19.50
N LEU A 29 -20.91 4.81 -20.00
CA LEU A 29 -20.10 3.80 -19.30
C LEU A 29 -18.62 4.20 -19.22
N LEU A 30 -18.05 4.70 -20.32
CA LEU A 30 -16.69 5.24 -20.34
C LEU A 30 -16.55 6.44 -19.40
N ARG A 31 -17.56 7.33 -19.33
CA ARG A 31 -17.55 8.44 -18.38
C ARG A 31 -17.58 7.94 -16.94
N SER A 32 -18.42 6.97 -16.60
CA SER A 32 -18.49 6.42 -15.26
C SER A 32 -17.17 5.79 -14.82
N LEU A 33 -16.53 4.98 -15.69
CA LEU A 33 -15.24 4.36 -15.38
C LEU A 33 -14.12 5.41 -15.25
N THR A 34 -14.09 6.40 -16.13
CA THR A 34 -13.13 7.52 -16.04
C THR A 34 -13.37 8.34 -14.78
N GLN A 35 -14.63 8.52 -14.37
CA GLN A 35 -15.01 9.25 -13.17
C GLN A 35 -14.65 8.46 -11.90
N LEU A 36 -14.84 7.14 -11.88
CA LEU A 36 -14.37 6.28 -10.78
C LEU A 36 -12.84 6.26 -10.67
N ALA A 37 -12.13 6.17 -11.80
CA ALA A 37 -10.67 6.23 -11.82
C ALA A 37 -10.15 7.59 -11.33
N LYS A 38 -10.83 8.68 -11.71
CA LYS A 38 -10.51 10.03 -11.24
C LYS A 38 -10.76 10.19 -9.74
N LEU A 39 -11.88 9.68 -9.23
CA LEU A 39 -12.21 9.68 -7.80
C LEU A 39 -11.21 8.84 -6.98
N GLN A 40 -10.82 7.65 -7.44
CA GLN A 40 -9.77 6.85 -6.78
C GLN A 40 -8.40 7.53 -6.88
N GLY A 41 -8.11 8.20 -7.99
CA GLY A 41 -6.89 8.99 -8.17
C GLY A 41 -6.82 10.18 -7.21
N GLU A 42 -7.92 10.92 -7.03
CA GLU A 42 -8.01 12.04 -6.10
C GLU A 42 -7.91 11.58 -4.64
N LEU A 43 -8.51 10.44 -4.28
CA LEU A 43 -8.36 9.84 -2.95
C LEU A 43 -6.89 9.44 -2.68
N ILE A 44 -6.27 8.76 -3.64
CA ILE A 44 -4.86 8.37 -3.57
C ILE A 44 -3.96 9.60 -3.45
N GLN A 45 -4.24 10.66 -4.20
CA GLN A 45 -3.44 11.89 -4.17
C GLN A 45 -3.58 12.63 -2.84
N ALA A 46 -4.79 12.69 -2.29
CA ALA A 46 -5.04 13.25 -0.96
C ALA A 46 -4.31 12.44 0.13
N ASP A 47 -4.43 11.11 0.09
CA ASP A 47 -3.73 10.19 1.02
C ASP A 47 -2.21 10.33 0.91
N PHE A 48 -1.67 10.51 -0.30
CA PHE A 48 -0.24 10.74 -0.51
C PHE A 48 0.23 12.09 0.05
N GLY A 49 -0.58 13.15 -0.04
CA GLY A 49 -0.26 14.46 0.52
C GLY A 49 -0.15 14.41 2.04
N GLU A 50 -1.14 13.82 2.69
CA GLU A 50 -1.19 13.69 4.15
C GLU A 50 -0.10 12.72 4.66
N ALA A 51 0.09 11.58 3.96
CA ALA A 51 1.16 10.64 4.26
C ALA A 51 2.54 11.28 4.09
N ARG A 52 2.75 12.12 3.06
CA ARG A 52 4.04 12.79 2.82
C ARG A 52 4.35 13.85 3.87
N GLN A 53 3.37 14.64 4.29
CA GLN A 53 3.57 15.66 5.32
C GLN A 53 3.86 15.01 6.69
N ARG A 54 3.13 13.94 7.02
CA ARG A 54 3.34 13.16 8.25
C ARG A 54 4.66 12.38 8.22
N ALA A 55 5.01 11.81 7.07
CA ALA A 55 6.30 11.14 6.86
C ALA A 55 7.48 12.12 6.92
N GLY A 56 7.33 13.35 6.43
CA GLY A 56 8.38 14.37 6.48
C GLY A 56 8.82 14.70 7.90
N ARG A 57 7.87 14.97 8.80
CA ARG A 57 8.15 15.19 10.23
C ARG A 57 8.74 13.95 10.89
N SER A 58 8.20 12.77 10.59
CA SER A 58 8.73 11.51 11.12
C SER A 58 10.16 11.24 10.64
N LEU A 59 10.49 11.60 9.40
CA LEU A 59 11.81 11.40 8.81
C LEU A 59 12.84 12.32 9.44
N VAL A 60 12.49 13.58 9.72
CA VAL A 60 13.39 14.51 10.43
C VAL A 60 13.69 14.00 11.84
N VAL A 61 12.68 13.58 12.60
CA VAL A 61 12.88 12.99 13.93
C VAL A 61 13.76 11.75 13.85
N PHE A 62 13.49 10.86 12.89
CA PHE A 62 14.29 9.66 12.68
C PHE A 62 15.74 9.98 12.32
N ALA A 63 15.98 11.00 11.50
CA ALA A 63 17.32 11.44 11.13
C ALA A 63 18.08 12.00 12.34
N VAL A 64 17.44 12.87 13.13
CA VAL A 64 18.04 13.43 14.35
C VAL A 64 18.34 12.33 15.38
N CYS A 65 17.37 11.45 15.66
CA CYS A 65 17.59 10.29 16.53
C CYS A 65 18.68 9.36 15.99
N GLY A 66 18.77 9.20 14.67
CA GLY A 66 19.81 8.41 14.02
C GLY A 66 21.21 8.98 14.26
N VAL A 67 21.39 10.29 14.06
CA VAL A 67 22.67 10.97 14.31
C VAL A 67 23.08 10.86 15.79
N ILE A 68 22.15 11.16 16.70
CA ILE A 68 22.39 11.06 18.15
C ILE A 68 22.72 9.62 18.53
N GLY A 69 21.98 8.65 18.00
CA GLY A 69 22.20 7.23 18.26
C GLY A 69 23.58 6.77 17.80
N VAL A 70 24.02 7.16 16.60
CA VAL A 70 25.36 6.82 16.09
C VAL A 70 26.46 7.42 16.99
N ALA A 71 26.30 8.68 17.41
CA ALA A 71 27.26 9.32 18.32
C ALA A 71 27.29 8.63 19.70
N ALA A 72 26.12 8.32 20.27
CA ALA A 72 26.01 7.63 21.55
C ALA A 72 26.63 6.23 21.51
N VAL A 73 26.40 5.46 20.43
CA VAL A 73 27.02 4.15 20.23
C VAL A 73 28.54 4.26 20.16
N HIS A 74 29.09 5.24 19.42
CA HIS A 74 30.55 5.45 19.38
C HIS A 74 31.13 5.77 20.76
N MET A 75 30.48 6.65 21.53
CA MET A 75 30.93 6.99 22.89
C MET A 75 30.87 5.76 23.82
N LEU A 76 29.82 4.94 23.72
CA LEU A 76 29.70 3.70 24.48
C LEU A 76 30.80 2.69 24.11
N MET A 77 31.11 2.53 22.83
CA MET A 77 32.20 1.64 22.41
C MET A 77 33.56 2.12 22.94
N LEU A 78 33.81 3.43 22.93
CA LEU A 78 35.04 4.00 23.47
C LEU A 78 35.14 3.73 24.98
N GLY A 79 34.07 3.99 25.73
CA GLY A 79 34.01 3.72 27.17
C GLY A 79 34.15 2.24 27.52
N LEU A 80 33.57 1.35 26.70
CA LEU A 80 33.69 -0.10 26.90
C LEU A 80 35.12 -0.58 26.64
N ALA A 81 35.83 0.02 25.69
CA ALA A 81 37.23 -0.29 25.42
C ALA A 81 38.12 0.13 26.60
N GLU A 82 37.92 1.32 27.16
CA GLU A 82 38.65 1.76 28.37
C GLU A 82 38.36 0.86 29.57
N LEU A 83 37.09 0.54 29.81
CA LEU A 83 36.70 -0.38 30.89
C LEU A 83 37.36 -1.75 30.73
N LEU A 84 37.45 -2.26 29.50
CA LEU A 84 38.10 -3.53 29.21
C LEU A 84 39.61 -3.44 29.43
N THR A 85 40.25 -2.32 29.04
CA THR A 85 41.68 -2.07 29.30
C THR A 85 41.98 -2.10 30.79
N GLU A 86 41.18 -1.43 31.62
CA GLU A 86 41.34 -1.42 33.08
C GLU A 86 41.11 -2.81 33.70
N ALA A 87 40.06 -3.53 33.27
CA ALA A 87 39.69 -4.80 33.86
C ALA A 87 40.63 -5.97 33.51
N THR A 88 41.30 -5.91 32.36
CA THR A 88 42.06 -7.06 31.82
C THR A 88 43.56 -6.82 31.70
N SER A 89 44.06 -5.63 32.07
CA SER A 89 45.46 -5.19 31.87
C SER A 89 45.95 -5.31 30.42
N LEU A 90 45.03 -5.41 29.45
CA LEU A 90 45.35 -5.46 28.04
C LEU A 90 45.86 -4.11 27.56
N SER A 91 46.61 -4.11 26.45
CA SER A 91 46.97 -2.84 25.80
C SER A 91 45.70 -2.15 25.28
N ARG A 92 45.66 -0.82 25.38
CA ARG A 92 44.54 0.01 24.91
C ARG A 92 44.14 -0.30 23.46
N MET A 93 45.15 -0.54 22.61
CA MET A 93 44.97 -0.96 21.21
C MET A 93 44.22 -2.29 21.10
N ALA A 94 44.58 -3.29 21.90
CA ALA A 94 43.92 -4.60 21.89
C ALA A 94 42.45 -4.50 22.35
N SER A 95 42.17 -3.74 23.41
CA SER A 95 40.79 -3.54 23.89
C SER A 95 39.91 -2.82 22.86
N LEU A 96 40.43 -1.77 22.20
CA LEU A 96 39.73 -1.08 21.12
C LEU A 96 39.40 -2.00 19.95
N PHE A 97 40.34 -2.86 19.54
CA PHE A 97 40.13 -3.83 18.46
C PHE A 97 39.05 -4.86 18.82
N ILE A 98 39.08 -5.40 20.04
CA ILE A 98 38.08 -6.38 20.50
C ILE A 98 36.70 -5.74 20.49
N VAL A 99 36.56 -4.56 21.10
CA VAL A 99 35.29 -3.86 21.18
C VAL A 99 34.79 -3.51 19.77
N ALA A 100 35.65 -3.01 18.89
CA ALA A 100 35.31 -2.73 17.49
C ALA A 100 34.83 -3.99 16.75
N ALA A 101 35.51 -5.13 16.91
CA ALA A 101 35.13 -6.39 16.27
C ALA A 101 33.75 -6.89 16.76
N VAL A 102 33.49 -6.80 18.06
CA VAL A 102 32.19 -7.17 18.66
C VAL A 102 31.07 -6.24 18.20
N GLY A 103 31.31 -4.93 18.18
CA GLY A 103 30.31 -3.99 17.68
C GLY A 103 30.04 -4.14 16.20
N LEU A 104 31.06 -4.41 15.38
CA LEU A 104 30.89 -4.66 13.95
C LEU A 104 30.05 -5.92 13.71
N THR A 105 30.31 -7.00 14.43
CA THR A 105 29.51 -8.23 14.31
C THR A 105 28.07 -8.01 14.76
N ALA A 106 27.83 -7.29 15.86
CA ALA A 106 26.49 -6.91 16.29
C ALA A 106 25.77 -6.03 15.25
N ALA A 107 26.46 -5.05 14.67
CA ALA A 107 25.91 -4.16 13.64
C ALA A 107 25.54 -4.93 12.36
N LEU A 108 26.39 -5.87 11.92
CA LEU A 108 26.10 -6.74 10.78
C LEU A 108 24.89 -7.64 11.03
N ALA A 109 24.78 -8.22 12.22
CA ALA A 109 23.64 -9.05 12.60
C ALA A 109 22.32 -8.24 12.62
N ALA A 110 22.34 -7.04 13.21
CA ALA A 110 21.20 -6.13 13.23
C ALA A 110 20.83 -5.66 11.80
N GLY A 111 21.83 -5.32 11.00
CA GLY A 111 21.65 -4.92 9.60
C GLY A 111 21.04 -6.03 8.74
N ALA A 112 21.50 -7.27 8.91
CA ALA A 112 20.93 -8.43 8.23
C ALA A 112 19.47 -8.68 8.64
N ALA A 113 19.16 -8.56 9.94
CA ALA A 113 17.80 -8.70 10.46
C ALA A 113 16.86 -7.57 10.00
N ALA A 114 17.36 -6.35 9.86
CA ALA A 114 16.58 -5.24 9.29
C ALA A 114 16.34 -5.45 7.80
N TRP A 115 17.37 -5.87 7.06
CA TRP A 115 17.29 -6.12 5.62
C TRP A 115 16.29 -7.23 5.26
N SER A 116 16.23 -8.30 6.06
CA SER A 116 15.27 -9.38 5.84
C SER A 116 13.81 -8.90 5.96
N ARG A 117 13.53 -8.01 6.92
CA ARG A 117 12.20 -7.39 7.08
C ARG A 117 11.85 -6.45 5.93
N VAL A 118 12.79 -5.62 5.49
CA VAL A 118 12.58 -4.71 4.35
C VAL A 118 12.34 -5.49 3.05
N ARG A 119 13.07 -6.58 2.83
CA ARG A 119 12.83 -7.47 1.68
C ARG A 119 11.40 -8.03 1.69
N GLY A 120 10.87 -8.44 2.83
CA GLY A 120 9.47 -8.88 2.96
C GLY A 120 8.46 -7.80 2.57
N ALA A 121 8.65 -6.56 3.06
CA ALA A 121 7.78 -5.43 2.70
C ALA A 121 7.79 -5.12 1.19
N SER A 122 8.95 -5.28 0.53
CA SER A 122 9.05 -5.07 -0.92
C SER A 122 8.24 -6.09 -1.74
N GLN A 123 8.08 -7.32 -1.23
CA GLN A 123 7.27 -8.36 -1.89
C GLN A 123 5.78 -8.05 -1.82
N LEU A 124 5.30 -7.53 -0.69
CA LEU A 124 3.94 -6.99 -0.55
C LEU A 124 3.68 -5.86 -1.55
N LEU A 125 4.61 -4.90 -1.66
CA LEU A 125 4.50 -3.81 -2.63
C LEU A 125 4.44 -4.29 -4.08
N ARG A 126 5.22 -5.32 -4.42
CA ARG A 126 5.18 -5.97 -5.74
C ARG A 126 3.86 -6.71 -5.99
N ARG A 127 3.23 -7.27 -4.96
CA ARG A 127 1.90 -7.89 -5.07
C ARG A 127 0.83 -6.84 -5.31
N THR A 128 0.81 -5.77 -4.53
CA THR A 128 -0.15 -4.66 -4.70
C THR A 128 -0.03 -4.02 -6.08
N LYS A 129 1.20 -3.79 -6.58
CA LYS A 129 1.40 -3.29 -7.96
C LYS A 129 0.85 -4.23 -9.04
N ARG A 130 0.99 -5.55 -8.86
CA ARG A 130 0.46 -6.54 -9.81
C ARG A 130 -1.06 -6.60 -9.80
N GLU A 131 -1.67 -6.55 -8.61
CA GLU A 131 -3.13 -6.52 -8.46
C GLU A 131 -3.72 -5.24 -9.07
N LEU A 132 -3.11 -4.08 -8.82
CA LEU A 132 -3.52 -2.81 -9.44
C LEU A 132 -3.46 -2.87 -10.97
N LYS A 133 -2.36 -3.39 -11.54
CA LYS A 133 -2.19 -3.53 -13.00
C LYS A 133 -3.22 -4.49 -13.60
N ARG A 134 -3.56 -5.58 -12.90
CA ARG A 134 -4.58 -6.54 -13.34
C ARG A 134 -5.97 -5.93 -13.34
N ASN A 135 -6.32 -5.19 -12.28
CA ASN A 135 -7.64 -4.54 -12.18
C ASN A 135 -7.81 -3.49 -13.28
N LEU A 136 -6.74 -2.75 -13.62
CA LEU A 136 -6.76 -1.78 -14.71
C LEU A 136 -7.01 -2.46 -16.07
N ARG A 137 -6.34 -3.59 -16.34
CA ARG A 137 -6.53 -4.36 -17.59
C ARG A 137 -7.92 -4.98 -17.68
N ALA A 138 -8.43 -5.53 -16.58
CA ALA A 138 -9.78 -6.10 -16.57
C ALA A 138 -10.86 -5.03 -16.86
N ALA A 139 -10.64 -3.80 -16.40
CA ALA A 139 -11.51 -2.67 -16.75
C ALA A 139 -11.42 -2.33 -18.25
N GLU A 140 -10.23 -2.34 -18.83
CA GLU A 140 -10.00 -2.12 -20.27
C GLU A 140 -10.64 -3.22 -21.14
N ASP A 141 -10.46 -4.49 -20.78
CA ASP A 141 -11.03 -5.63 -21.51
C ASP A 141 -12.57 -5.65 -21.44
N SER A 142 -13.14 -5.33 -20.27
CA SER A 142 -14.59 -5.23 -20.10
C SER A 142 -15.19 -4.12 -20.96
N ILE A 143 -14.45 -3.01 -21.15
CA ILE A 143 -14.85 -1.96 -22.10
C ILE A 143 -14.79 -2.52 -23.53
N SER A 144 -13.68 -3.13 -23.94
CA SER A 144 -13.52 -3.62 -25.32
C SER A 144 -14.59 -4.64 -25.74
N GLN A 145 -14.95 -5.60 -24.87
CA GLN A 145 -15.99 -6.59 -25.15
C GLN A 145 -17.40 -5.97 -25.30
N LEU A 146 -17.70 -4.93 -24.52
CA LEU A 146 -18.95 -4.17 -24.67
C LEU A 146 -19.03 -3.40 -25.99
N PHE A 147 -17.89 -3.11 -26.64
CA PHE A 147 -17.82 -2.39 -27.91
C PHE A 147 -17.92 -3.33 -29.12
N GLU A 148 -17.45 -4.57 -29.00
CA GLU A 148 -17.52 -5.61 -30.04
C GLU A 148 -18.89 -6.30 -30.10
N GLY A 149 -19.61 -6.44 -28.98
CA GLY A 149 -20.92 -7.12 -28.93
C GLY A 149 -22.13 -6.35 -29.49
N ASP A 150 -21.92 -5.22 -30.16
CA ASP A 150 -22.97 -4.33 -30.70
C ASP A 150 -22.85 -4.19 -32.25
N GLN A 151 -21.96 -4.96 -32.88
CA GLN A 151 -21.96 -5.19 -34.34
C GLN A 151 -22.75 -6.45 -34.66
#